data_AF-A0A846HCJ5-F1
#
_entry.id   AF-A0A846HCJ5-F1
#
_cell.length_a   1.000
_cell.length_b   1.000
_cell.length_c   1.000
_cell.angle_alpha   90.00
_cell.angle_beta   90.00
_cell.angle_gamma   90.00
#
_symmetry.space_group_name_H-M   'P 1'
#
loop_
_entity.id
_entity.type
_entity.pdbx_description
1 polymer ?
#
loop_
_entity_poly.entity_id
_entity_poly.type
_entity_poly.pdbx_seq_one_letter_code
_entity_poly.pdbx_strand_id
1 'polypeptide(L)'
;MPYKTIRFCSLKLKSDLPKQEFYVMKFPEEAKDVIRRLAAKQNGTSFDKTSLPVKSLYKGLRLAPGLIHIGKISPKRDNDEETNKEKEEFWLYSPQQLDTKKLSAILAYWIETEFPDKPSKRGQVISAEEKELATSYLSEEKLIWEKKEVSYTSKFPPHPNKTPNLSNSDYVWLPHIIAAKLSQPKLKFEVDGQQLQFYRSVPSNGKGAELISWQPLNYTENGQTYYYSIVLTLSIILEPGLPYPRFDITPSIRRWLSINDCKLSNNHGSNAYIRAKLNWGKGLNPDDLTEYFINCRMVLKKGLANWDENLGELLAKLDIISNNPQEILANPSSAFNDKPNIGITYKEGMKPKHKVAKGVPTVNTDQLLKQIDNVLTEYFEPIYCQRQNSKTSKQPSQFFDLKKPENNFDEPLYKKKAETEKTFEVTKKNEFKKKKKKLKTVSRKKLS
;
A
#
# COMPACT_ATOMS: atom_id res chain seq x y z
N MET A 1 3.80 18.75 33.26
CA MET A 1 4.05 17.30 33.45
C MET A 1 4.99 16.79 32.36
N PRO A 2 6.06 16.04 32.67
CA PRO A 2 6.93 15.47 31.64
C PRO A 2 6.20 14.30 30.96
N TYR A 3 5.94 14.41 29.66
CA TYR A 3 5.35 13.33 28.87
C TYR A 3 6.32 12.13 28.82
N LYS A 4 6.10 11.16 29.72
CA LYS A 4 6.91 9.94 29.89
C LYS A 4 6.27 8.72 29.20
N THR A 5 5.75 8.83 27.97
CA THR A 5 5.44 7.60 27.21
C THR A 5 5.23 7.90 25.73
N ILE A 6 6.06 7.33 24.86
CA ILE A 6 5.60 6.98 23.51
C ILE A 6 5.10 5.55 23.66
N ARG A 7 3.77 5.38 23.74
CA ARG A 7 3.17 4.05 23.67
C ARG A 7 3.07 3.69 22.19
N PHE A 8 3.87 2.71 21.77
CA PHE A 8 3.51 1.91 20.61
C PHE A 8 2.50 0.89 21.12
N CYS A 9 1.33 0.77 20.47
CA CYS A 9 0.43 -0.32 20.78
C CYS A 9 1.00 -1.56 20.09
N SER A 10 1.81 -2.27 20.86
CA SER A 10 2.26 -3.60 20.53
C SER A 10 1.37 -4.59 21.27
N LEU A 11 0.87 -5.61 20.59
CA LEU A 11 0.02 -6.64 21.16
C LEU A 11 0.67 -8.00 20.95
N LYS A 12 0.31 -8.96 21.81
CA LYS A 12 0.49 -10.40 21.56
C LYS A 12 -0.85 -11.11 21.73
N LEU A 13 -0.98 -12.28 21.13
CA LEU A 13 -2.11 -13.15 21.37
C LEU A 13 -2.04 -13.70 22.79
N LYS A 14 -3.10 -13.48 23.57
CA LYS A 14 -3.21 -14.03 24.93
C LYS A 14 -3.99 -15.35 24.96
N SER A 15 -4.85 -15.55 23.97
CA SER A 15 -5.68 -16.74 23.79
C SER A 15 -5.77 -17.09 22.31
N ASP A 16 -6.24 -18.29 22.03
CA ASP A 16 -6.43 -18.77 20.66
C ASP A 16 -7.53 -17.95 19.98
N LEU A 17 -7.34 -17.67 18.70
CA LEU A 17 -8.37 -17.00 17.90
C LEU A 17 -9.41 -18.03 17.44
N PRO A 18 -10.69 -17.63 17.32
CA PRO A 18 -11.69 -18.47 16.70
C PRO A 18 -11.24 -18.82 15.28
N LYS A 19 -11.55 -20.04 14.84
CA LYS A 19 -11.32 -20.46 13.46
C LYS A 19 -11.93 -19.45 12.49
N GLN A 20 -11.17 -19.09 11.48
CA GLN A 20 -11.61 -18.19 10.42
C GLN A 20 -11.50 -18.91 9.08
N GLU A 21 -12.49 -18.69 8.24
CA GLU A 21 -12.47 -19.12 6.85
C GLU A 21 -11.95 -17.97 5.99
N PHE A 22 -11.16 -18.31 4.98
CA PHE A 22 -10.68 -17.37 3.99
C PHE A 22 -10.54 -18.04 2.64
N TYR A 23 -10.39 -17.22 1.62
CA TYR A 23 -10.33 -17.65 0.25
C TYR A 23 -9.05 -17.13 -0.36
N VAL A 24 -8.33 -18.04 -1.01
CA VAL A 24 -7.10 -17.77 -1.72
C VAL A 24 -7.21 -18.24 -3.15
N MET A 25 -6.47 -17.60 -4.04
CA MET A 25 -6.38 -18.01 -5.44
C MET A 25 -4.93 -18.16 -5.82
N LYS A 26 -4.61 -19.15 -6.65
CA LYS A 26 -3.33 -19.30 -7.34
C LYS A 26 -3.38 -18.58 -8.68
N PHE A 27 -2.24 -18.08 -9.14
CA PHE A 27 -2.20 -17.45 -10.46
C PHE A 27 -2.32 -18.54 -11.52
N PRO A 28 -3.16 -18.38 -12.57
CA PRO A 28 -3.19 -19.35 -13.67
C PRO A 28 -1.83 -19.41 -14.36
N GLU A 29 -1.08 -20.50 -14.15
CA GLU A 29 0.31 -20.62 -14.59
C GLU A 29 0.45 -20.50 -16.12
N GLU A 30 -0.53 -21.03 -16.84
CA GLU A 30 -0.60 -20.97 -18.30
C GLU A 30 -0.72 -19.54 -18.82
N ALA A 31 -1.34 -18.63 -18.04
CA ALA A 31 -1.44 -17.23 -18.41
C ALA A 31 -0.08 -16.51 -18.35
N LYS A 32 0.86 -16.96 -17.51
CA LYS A 32 2.15 -16.27 -17.30
C LYS A 32 2.93 -16.14 -18.61
N ASP A 33 3.08 -17.24 -19.33
CA ASP A 33 3.89 -17.29 -20.53
C ASP A 33 3.23 -16.53 -21.69
N VAL A 34 1.90 -16.62 -21.82
CA VAL A 34 1.16 -15.90 -22.86
C VAL A 34 1.28 -14.38 -22.64
N ILE A 35 1.02 -13.91 -21.43
CA ILE A 35 1.12 -12.48 -21.09
C ILE A 35 2.57 -11.98 -21.23
N ARG A 36 3.56 -12.79 -20.84
CA ARG A 36 4.98 -12.44 -21.03
C ARG A 36 5.35 -12.31 -22.51
N ARG A 37 4.76 -13.11 -23.41
CA ARG A 37 4.94 -12.95 -24.86
C ARG A 37 4.33 -11.64 -25.35
N LEU A 38 3.15 -11.26 -24.88
CA LEU A 38 2.55 -9.96 -25.21
C LEU A 38 3.46 -8.81 -24.76
N ALA A 39 3.94 -8.87 -23.51
CA ALA A 39 4.86 -7.88 -22.97
C ALA A 39 6.21 -7.84 -23.71
N ALA A 40 6.71 -8.99 -24.18
CA ALA A 40 7.96 -9.08 -24.92
C ALA A 40 7.82 -8.42 -26.30
N LYS A 41 6.70 -8.69 -26.98
CA LYS A 41 6.32 -8.08 -28.27
C LYS A 41 6.12 -6.58 -28.14
N GLN A 42 5.42 -6.13 -27.08
CA GLN A 42 5.22 -4.71 -26.81
C GLN A 42 6.53 -3.96 -26.54
N ASN A 43 7.45 -4.56 -25.79
CA ASN A 43 8.72 -3.93 -25.43
C ASN A 43 9.84 -4.17 -26.46
N GLY A 44 9.62 -5.07 -27.43
CA GLY A 44 10.65 -5.55 -28.34
C GLY A 44 11.82 -6.24 -27.63
N THR A 45 11.54 -6.89 -26.51
CA THR A 45 12.54 -7.62 -25.71
C THR A 45 12.43 -9.12 -25.94
N SER A 46 13.50 -9.87 -25.65
CA SER A 46 13.41 -11.32 -25.68
C SER A 46 12.49 -11.82 -24.56
N PHE A 47 11.78 -12.91 -24.81
CA PHE A 47 10.90 -13.55 -23.83
C PHE A 47 11.62 -13.84 -22.49
N ASP A 48 12.87 -14.32 -22.55
CA ASP A 48 13.67 -14.66 -21.36
C ASP A 48 14.03 -13.45 -20.49
N LYS A 49 14.07 -12.26 -21.07
CA LYS A 49 14.38 -11.00 -20.37
C LYS A 49 13.12 -10.23 -19.96
N THR A 50 11.94 -10.74 -20.32
CA THR A 50 10.67 -10.07 -20.10
C THR A 50 9.95 -10.66 -18.90
N SER A 51 9.63 -9.81 -17.93
CA SER A 51 8.78 -10.17 -16.79
C SER A 51 7.32 -9.81 -17.06
N LEU A 52 6.41 -10.46 -16.33
CA LEU A 52 4.99 -10.12 -16.33
C LEU A 52 4.80 -8.65 -15.85
N PRO A 53 3.89 -7.87 -16.46
CA PRO A 53 3.61 -6.48 -16.05
C PRO A 53 2.81 -6.41 -14.74
N VAL A 54 3.37 -6.98 -13.66
CA VAL A 54 2.73 -7.10 -12.35
C VAL A 54 2.32 -5.76 -11.74
N LYS A 55 3.02 -4.67 -12.09
CA LYS A 55 2.72 -3.33 -11.55
C LYS A 55 1.36 -2.81 -12.01
N SER A 56 1.02 -2.95 -13.29
CA SER A 56 -0.29 -2.50 -13.80
C SER A 56 -1.39 -3.50 -13.43
N LEU A 57 -1.08 -4.79 -13.43
CA LEU A 57 -1.98 -5.84 -12.95
C LEU A 57 -2.42 -5.56 -11.51
N TYR A 58 -1.48 -5.29 -10.61
CA TYR A 58 -1.78 -4.98 -9.21
C TYR A 58 -2.60 -3.68 -9.06
N LYS A 59 -2.46 -2.71 -9.98
CA LYS A 59 -3.31 -1.53 -9.99
C LYS A 59 -4.75 -1.89 -10.37
N GLY A 60 -4.94 -2.72 -11.40
CA GLY A 60 -6.28 -3.18 -11.82
C GLY A 60 -6.96 -4.02 -10.74
N LEU A 61 -6.24 -4.98 -10.15
CA LEU A 61 -6.76 -5.84 -9.09
C LEU A 61 -7.14 -5.11 -7.81
N ARG A 62 -6.51 -3.97 -7.50
CA ARG A 62 -6.90 -3.14 -6.35
C ARG A 62 -8.31 -2.54 -6.47
N LEU A 63 -8.89 -2.59 -7.67
CA LEU A 63 -10.30 -2.25 -7.86
C LEU A 63 -11.24 -3.35 -7.39
N ALA A 64 -10.77 -4.59 -7.25
CA ALA A 64 -11.58 -5.74 -6.85
C ALA A 64 -12.01 -5.61 -5.38
N PRO A 65 -13.31 -5.41 -5.12
CA PRO A 65 -13.80 -5.20 -3.77
C PRO A 65 -13.65 -6.45 -2.91
N GLY A 66 -13.23 -6.28 -1.66
CA GLY A 66 -13.01 -7.42 -0.75
C GLY A 66 -11.69 -8.15 -0.97
N LEU A 67 -10.86 -7.75 -1.94
CA LEU A 67 -9.49 -8.21 -2.02
C LEU A 67 -8.66 -7.52 -0.93
N ILE A 68 -8.08 -8.30 -0.02
CA ILE A 68 -7.33 -7.74 1.12
C ILE A 68 -5.82 -7.76 0.90
N HIS A 69 -5.33 -8.69 0.08
CA HIS A 69 -3.91 -8.77 -0.27
C HIS A 69 -3.69 -9.33 -1.67
N ILE A 70 -2.67 -8.80 -2.33
CA ILE A 70 -2.14 -9.31 -3.60
C ILE A 70 -0.74 -9.85 -3.32
N GLY A 71 -0.62 -11.17 -3.33
CA GLY A 71 0.64 -11.88 -3.20
C GLY A 71 1.56 -11.64 -4.39
N LYS A 72 2.83 -12.03 -4.24
CA LYS A 72 3.79 -11.92 -5.34
C LYS A 72 3.50 -12.99 -6.37
N ILE A 73 3.35 -12.57 -7.63
CA ILE A 73 3.40 -13.48 -8.77
C ILE A 73 4.87 -13.69 -9.12
N SER A 74 5.38 -14.92 -9.03
CA SER A 74 6.73 -15.26 -9.47
C SER A 74 6.88 -14.93 -10.97
N PRO A 75 7.88 -14.11 -11.37
CA PRO A 75 8.07 -13.74 -12.77
C PRO A 75 8.69 -14.85 -13.63
N LYS A 76 9.14 -15.95 -13.01
CA LYS A 76 9.73 -17.12 -13.68
C LYS A 76 8.88 -18.36 -13.40
N ARG A 77 9.01 -19.37 -14.28
CA ARG A 77 8.45 -20.71 -14.08
C ARG A 77 9.23 -21.40 -12.95
N ASP A 78 8.52 -22.08 -12.06
CA ASP A 78 9.07 -22.67 -10.81
C ASP A 78 9.98 -23.90 -11.03
N ASN A 79 10.76 -23.93 -12.11
CA ASN A 79 11.67 -25.02 -12.43
C ASN A 79 13.06 -24.87 -11.76
N ASP A 80 13.26 -23.91 -10.87
CA ASP A 80 14.49 -23.79 -10.07
C ASP A 80 14.38 -24.77 -8.88
N GLU A 81 14.77 -26.03 -9.12
CA GLU A 81 14.65 -27.21 -8.22
C GLU A 81 15.29 -27.04 -6.82
N GLU A 82 16.09 -26.00 -6.58
CA GLU A 82 16.94 -25.92 -5.38
C GLU A 82 16.25 -25.32 -4.13
N THR A 83 14.99 -24.88 -4.23
CA THR A 83 14.21 -24.44 -3.05
C THR A 83 12.75 -24.92 -3.07
N ASN A 84 12.51 -26.16 -3.50
CA ASN A 84 11.23 -26.89 -3.37
C ASN A 84 10.84 -27.19 -1.91
N LYS A 85 10.74 -26.17 -1.06
CA LYS A 85 9.69 -26.18 -0.05
C LYS A 85 8.49 -25.57 -0.74
N GLU A 86 7.46 -26.37 -0.96
CA GLU A 86 6.11 -25.98 -1.38
C GLU A 86 5.65 -24.78 -0.53
N LYS A 87 6.06 -23.58 -0.92
CA LYS A 87 5.44 -22.36 -0.44
C LYS A 87 4.25 -22.24 -1.35
N GLU A 88 3.06 -22.59 -0.85
CA GLU A 88 1.81 -22.29 -1.54
C GLU A 88 1.77 -20.76 -1.79
N GLU A 89 2.22 -20.32 -2.96
CA GLU A 89 2.24 -18.91 -3.33
C GLU A 89 0.89 -18.53 -3.94
N PHE A 90 -0.05 -18.16 -3.08
CA PHE A 90 -1.28 -17.53 -3.53
C PHE A 90 -1.01 -16.09 -3.94
N TRP A 91 -1.67 -15.65 -5.02
CA TRP A 91 -1.56 -14.27 -5.51
C TRP A 91 -2.73 -13.39 -5.06
N LEU A 92 -3.89 -13.96 -4.71
CA LEU A 92 -5.04 -13.21 -4.20
C LEU A 92 -5.54 -13.79 -2.89
N TYR A 93 -5.95 -12.90 -1.99
CA TYR A 93 -6.39 -13.19 -0.64
C TYR A 93 -7.66 -12.39 -0.38
N SER A 94 -8.71 -13.07 0.07
CA SER A 94 -9.97 -12.43 0.45
C SER A 94 -10.60 -13.15 1.66
N PRO A 95 -11.34 -12.44 2.53
CA PRO A 95 -12.15 -13.09 3.57
C PRO A 95 -13.31 -13.92 3.02
N GLN A 96 -13.61 -13.83 1.71
CA GLN A 96 -14.72 -14.55 1.08
C GLN A 96 -14.43 -14.83 -0.41
N GLN A 97 -15.25 -15.66 -1.05
CA GLN A 97 -15.12 -15.93 -2.47
C GLN A 97 -15.56 -14.70 -3.29
N LEU A 98 -14.63 -14.09 -4.04
CA LEU A 98 -14.97 -13.01 -4.97
C LEU A 98 -15.70 -13.56 -6.21
N ASP A 99 -16.62 -12.78 -6.74
CA ASP A 99 -17.31 -13.04 -8.01
C ASP A 99 -16.27 -13.12 -9.13
N THR A 100 -16.05 -14.35 -9.62
CA THR A 100 -15.06 -14.71 -10.61
C THR A 100 -15.36 -14.09 -11.98
N LYS A 101 -16.65 -13.87 -12.31
CA LYS A 101 -17.07 -13.17 -13.53
C LYS A 101 -16.67 -11.71 -13.52
N LYS A 102 -16.81 -11.04 -12.37
CA LYS A 102 -16.40 -9.64 -12.24
C LYS A 102 -14.87 -9.50 -12.14
N LEU A 103 -14.20 -10.45 -11.50
CA LEU A 103 -12.74 -10.51 -11.50
C LEU A 103 -12.17 -10.75 -12.91
N SER A 104 -12.74 -11.68 -13.68
CA SER A 104 -12.31 -11.94 -15.06
C SER A 104 -12.54 -10.72 -15.96
N ALA A 105 -13.64 -9.98 -15.78
CA ALA A 105 -13.87 -8.72 -16.49
C ALA A 105 -12.78 -7.67 -16.18
N ILE A 106 -12.39 -7.51 -14.91
CA ILE A 106 -11.29 -6.61 -14.51
C ILE A 106 -9.98 -7.03 -15.20
N LEU A 107 -9.68 -8.34 -15.24
CA LEU A 107 -8.48 -8.88 -15.86
C LEU A 107 -8.48 -8.73 -17.38
N ALA A 108 -9.62 -8.95 -18.04
CA ALA A 108 -9.79 -8.73 -19.48
C ALA A 108 -9.58 -7.25 -19.84
N TYR A 109 -10.19 -6.34 -19.09
CA TYR A 109 -9.96 -4.90 -19.30
C TYR A 109 -8.52 -4.48 -19.00
N TRP A 110 -7.88 -5.10 -18.02
CA TRP A 110 -6.46 -4.90 -17.79
C TRP A 110 -5.61 -5.34 -18.99
N ILE A 111 -5.88 -6.51 -19.60
CA ILE A 111 -5.18 -6.96 -20.82
C ILE A 111 -5.36 -5.95 -21.95
N GLU A 112 -6.59 -5.54 -22.22
CA GLU A 112 -6.91 -4.58 -23.29
C GLU A 112 -6.22 -3.21 -23.10
N THR A 113 -6.15 -2.74 -21.86
CA THR A 113 -5.53 -1.45 -21.55
C THR A 113 -4.00 -1.55 -21.48
N GLU A 114 -3.44 -2.66 -20.99
CA GLU A 114 -1.99 -2.90 -20.96
C GLU A 114 -1.43 -3.11 -22.37
N PHE A 115 -2.19 -3.77 -23.26
CA PHE A 115 -1.78 -4.16 -24.61
C PHE A 115 -2.71 -3.55 -25.68
N PRO A 116 -2.65 -2.22 -25.91
CA PRO A 116 -3.55 -1.57 -26.86
C PRO A 116 -3.28 -1.96 -28.31
N ASP A 117 -4.29 -1.82 -29.17
CA ASP A 117 -4.25 -2.06 -30.64
C ASP A 117 -3.46 -0.99 -31.42
N LYS A 118 -2.35 -0.53 -30.82
CA LYS A 118 -1.47 0.46 -31.41
C LYS A 118 -0.10 -0.18 -31.59
N PRO A 119 0.59 0.12 -32.71
CA PRO A 119 1.94 -0.39 -32.91
C PRO A 119 2.81 0.01 -31.72
N SER A 120 3.57 -0.96 -31.23
CA SER A 120 4.53 -0.72 -30.16
C SER A 120 5.59 0.29 -30.59
N LYS A 121 6.44 0.73 -29.66
CA LYS A 121 7.58 1.64 -29.97
C LYS A 121 8.51 1.09 -31.06
N ARG A 122 8.40 -0.19 -31.42
CA ARG A 122 9.17 -0.86 -32.47
C ARG A 122 8.31 -1.40 -33.62
N GLY A 123 7.07 -0.94 -33.76
CA GLY A 123 6.20 -1.26 -34.89
C GLY A 123 5.55 -2.65 -34.84
N GLN A 124 5.71 -3.40 -33.75
CA GLN A 124 5.01 -4.69 -33.60
C GLN A 124 3.57 -4.44 -33.11
N VAL A 125 2.61 -5.06 -33.78
CA VAL A 125 1.18 -5.01 -33.42
C VAL A 125 0.82 -6.29 -32.68
N ILE A 126 0.18 -6.15 -31.52
CA ILE A 126 -0.44 -7.27 -30.81
C ILE A 126 -1.81 -7.50 -31.45
N SER A 127 -2.07 -8.71 -31.90
CA SER A 127 -3.33 -9.08 -32.56
C SER A 127 -4.46 -9.28 -31.54
N ALA A 128 -5.71 -9.16 -31.99
CA ALA A 128 -6.87 -9.46 -31.16
C ALA A 128 -6.87 -10.90 -30.66
N GLU A 129 -6.49 -11.87 -31.52
CA GLU A 129 -6.38 -13.29 -31.18
C GLU A 129 -5.37 -13.55 -30.05
N GLU A 130 -4.22 -12.86 -30.06
CA GLU A 130 -3.21 -12.96 -29.01
C GLU A 130 -3.73 -12.44 -27.65
N LYS A 131 -4.55 -11.37 -27.65
CA LYS A 131 -5.20 -10.84 -26.43
C LYS A 131 -6.33 -11.73 -25.95
N GLU A 132 -7.12 -12.27 -26.86
CA GLU A 132 -8.21 -13.21 -26.57
C GLU A 132 -7.65 -14.48 -25.94
N LEU A 133 -6.55 -15.02 -26.48
CA LEU A 133 -5.84 -16.15 -25.90
C LEU A 133 -5.39 -15.84 -24.47
N ALA A 134 -4.74 -14.70 -24.22
CA ALA A 134 -4.33 -14.31 -22.88
C ALA A 134 -5.53 -14.17 -21.92
N THR A 135 -6.64 -13.62 -22.41
CA THR A 135 -7.88 -13.44 -21.64
C THR A 135 -8.55 -14.77 -21.32
N SER A 136 -8.48 -15.75 -22.23
CA SER A 136 -9.07 -17.09 -22.03
C SER A 136 -8.44 -17.83 -20.85
N TYR A 137 -7.15 -17.62 -20.57
CA TYR A 137 -6.47 -18.18 -19.39
C TYR A 137 -6.81 -17.45 -18.09
N LEU A 138 -7.44 -16.28 -18.16
CA LEU A 138 -7.97 -15.51 -17.03
C LEU A 138 -9.51 -15.54 -16.99
N SER A 139 -10.12 -16.53 -17.64
CA SER A 139 -11.57 -16.75 -17.66
C SER A 139 -12.11 -17.22 -16.31
N GLU A 140 -13.42 -17.10 -16.12
CA GLU A 140 -14.11 -17.48 -14.89
C GLU A 140 -13.77 -18.90 -14.41
N GLU A 141 -13.72 -19.86 -15.35
CA GLU A 141 -13.42 -21.27 -15.07
C GLU A 141 -11.99 -21.52 -14.57
N LYS A 142 -11.06 -20.62 -14.89
CA LYS A 142 -9.65 -20.70 -14.51
C LYS A 142 -9.34 -19.94 -13.22
N LEU A 143 -10.24 -19.05 -12.80
CA LEU A 143 -10.11 -18.27 -11.57
C LEU A 143 -10.72 -19.04 -10.38
N ILE A 144 -10.02 -20.08 -9.94
CA ILE A 144 -10.52 -20.98 -8.89
C ILE A 144 -10.10 -20.48 -7.51
N TRP A 145 -11.08 -20.14 -6.67
CA TRP A 145 -10.87 -19.84 -5.26
C TRP A 145 -10.76 -21.14 -4.46
N GLU A 146 -9.69 -21.28 -3.68
CA GLU A 146 -9.53 -22.31 -2.66
C GLU A 146 -9.99 -21.76 -1.31
N LYS A 147 -10.95 -22.45 -0.69
CA LYS A 147 -11.33 -22.20 0.69
C LYS A 147 -10.27 -22.79 1.62
N LYS A 148 -9.79 -22.00 2.56
CA LYS A 148 -8.83 -22.41 3.58
C LYS A 148 -9.37 -22.02 4.95
N GLU A 149 -9.20 -22.93 5.90
CA GLU A 149 -9.50 -22.67 7.31
C GLU A 149 -8.17 -22.37 8.01
N VAL A 150 -8.13 -21.29 8.79
CA VAL A 150 -6.97 -20.96 9.61
C VAL A 150 -7.40 -20.85 11.06
N SER A 151 -6.63 -21.51 11.91
CA SER A 151 -6.70 -21.43 13.35
C SER A 151 -5.38 -20.87 13.86
N TYR A 152 -5.45 -19.82 14.69
CA TYR A 152 -4.27 -19.28 15.34
C TYR A 152 -4.27 -19.64 16.82
N THR A 153 -3.22 -20.32 17.22
CA THR A 153 -2.96 -20.62 18.63
C THR A 153 -2.11 -19.51 19.25
N SER A 154 -2.35 -19.22 20.52
CA SER A 154 -1.52 -18.35 21.35
C SER A 154 -0.07 -18.85 21.49
N LYS A 155 0.13 -20.16 21.25
CA LYS A 155 1.44 -20.82 21.22
C LYS A 155 1.85 -21.07 19.78
N PHE A 156 2.82 -20.30 19.28
CA PHE A 156 3.36 -20.50 17.95
C PHE A 156 4.50 -21.53 17.97
N PRO A 157 4.58 -22.42 16.97
CA PRO A 157 5.70 -23.35 16.88
C PRO A 157 7.01 -22.56 16.71
N PRO A 158 8.04 -22.78 17.55
CA PRO A 158 9.26 -22.01 17.47
C PRO A 158 10.21 -22.54 16.39
N HIS A 159 10.94 -21.64 15.73
CA HIS A 159 12.19 -21.95 15.06
C HIS A 159 13.32 -22.20 16.08
N PRO A 160 14.47 -22.77 15.66
CA PRO A 160 15.62 -23.01 16.56
C PRO A 160 16.14 -21.75 17.29
N ASN A 161 15.99 -20.57 16.68
CA ASN A 161 16.32 -19.27 17.28
C ASN A 161 15.22 -18.74 18.23
N LYS A 162 14.24 -19.56 18.59
CA LYS A 162 13.08 -19.24 19.44
C LYS A 162 12.10 -18.22 18.86
N THR A 163 12.21 -17.83 17.59
CA THR A 163 11.19 -16.98 16.94
C THR A 163 10.02 -17.84 16.46
N PRO A 164 8.77 -17.33 16.48
CA PRO A 164 7.63 -17.99 15.87
C PRO A 164 7.89 -18.39 14.42
N ASN A 165 7.52 -19.60 14.05
CA ASN A 165 7.47 -20.08 12.69
C ASN A 165 6.11 -19.70 12.08
N LEU A 166 6.09 -18.58 11.35
CA LEU A 166 4.92 -18.09 10.64
C LEU A 166 5.03 -18.42 9.15
N SER A 167 3.91 -18.86 8.56
CA SER A 167 3.76 -18.95 7.11
C SER A 167 3.66 -17.55 6.47
N ASN A 168 3.88 -17.43 5.16
CA ASN A 168 3.71 -16.16 4.45
C ASN A 168 2.27 -15.61 4.59
N SER A 169 1.29 -16.51 4.58
CA SER A 169 -0.12 -16.20 4.76
C SER A 169 -0.41 -15.56 6.13
N ASP A 170 0.32 -15.93 7.18
CA ASP A 170 0.10 -15.39 8.52
C ASP A 170 0.43 -13.90 8.62
N TYR A 171 1.44 -13.44 7.85
CA TYR A 171 1.78 -12.02 7.73
C TYR A 171 0.72 -11.19 7.02
N VAL A 172 -0.18 -11.85 6.30
CA VAL A 172 -1.33 -11.24 5.64
C VAL A 172 -2.53 -11.28 6.59
N TRP A 173 -2.94 -12.46 7.04
CA TRP A 173 -4.22 -12.66 7.72
C TRP A 173 -4.31 -12.02 9.09
N LEU A 174 -3.30 -12.20 9.94
CA LEU A 174 -3.38 -11.75 11.33
C LEU A 174 -3.60 -10.22 11.45
N PRO A 175 -2.87 -9.34 10.71
CA PRO A 175 -3.19 -7.91 10.68
C PRO A 175 -4.60 -7.62 10.20
N HIS A 176 -5.12 -8.41 9.26
CA HIS A 176 -6.48 -8.25 8.74
C HIS A 176 -7.57 -8.69 9.73
N ILE A 177 -7.31 -9.66 10.60
CA ILE A 177 -8.23 -10.04 11.70
C ILE A 177 -8.39 -8.85 12.65
N ILE A 178 -7.28 -8.24 13.07
CA ILE A 178 -7.32 -7.05 13.94
C ILE A 178 -8.03 -5.91 13.20
N ALA A 179 -7.70 -5.69 11.92
CA ALA A 179 -8.32 -4.65 11.11
C ALA A 179 -9.84 -4.82 11.00
N ALA A 180 -10.32 -6.06 10.81
CA ALA A 180 -11.75 -6.37 10.73
C ALA A 180 -12.49 -6.02 12.02
N LYS A 181 -11.93 -6.38 13.19
CA LYS A 181 -12.51 -6.04 14.50
C LYS A 181 -12.57 -4.53 14.72
N LEU A 182 -11.51 -3.80 14.37
CA LEU A 182 -11.43 -2.34 14.55
C LEU A 182 -12.27 -1.56 13.53
N SER A 183 -12.68 -2.18 12.41
CA SER A 183 -13.51 -1.55 11.37
C SER A 183 -15.00 -1.91 11.44
N GLN A 184 -15.46 -2.50 12.55
CA GLN A 184 -16.87 -2.88 12.68
C GLN A 184 -17.79 -1.65 12.58
N PRO A 185 -18.92 -1.70 11.83
CA PRO A 185 -19.76 -0.52 11.55
C PRO A 185 -20.28 0.22 12.80
N LYS A 186 -20.58 -0.53 13.86
CA LYS A 186 -21.08 0.01 15.13
C LYS A 186 -19.97 0.46 16.08
N LEU A 187 -18.71 0.14 15.77
CA LEU A 187 -17.58 0.51 16.58
C LEU A 187 -17.15 1.93 16.26
N LYS A 188 -17.14 2.78 17.28
CA LYS A 188 -16.71 4.17 17.21
C LYS A 188 -15.59 4.40 18.21
N PHE A 189 -14.67 5.28 17.84
CA PHE A 189 -13.59 5.74 18.71
C PHE A 189 -13.73 7.23 18.90
N GLU A 190 -13.19 7.75 19.99
CA GLU A 190 -13.20 9.18 20.26
C GLU A 190 -11.78 9.68 20.48
N VAL A 191 -11.41 10.77 19.79
CA VAL A 191 -10.14 11.45 20.02
C VAL A 191 -10.44 12.94 20.09
N ASP A 192 -10.08 13.57 21.21
CA ASP A 192 -10.28 15.01 21.42
C ASP A 192 -11.73 15.47 21.16
N GLY A 193 -12.70 14.71 21.69
CA GLY A 193 -14.14 14.96 21.50
C GLY A 193 -14.68 14.66 20.09
N GLN A 194 -13.83 14.23 19.15
CA GLN A 194 -14.24 13.89 17.79
C GLN A 194 -14.47 12.39 17.64
N GLN A 195 -15.64 12.02 17.12
CA GLN A 195 -15.99 10.63 16.82
C GLN A 195 -15.32 10.15 15.53
N LEU A 196 -14.75 8.95 15.58
CA LEU A 196 -14.01 8.31 14.50
C LEU A 196 -14.64 6.96 14.20
N GLN A 197 -14.75 6.66 12.91
CA GLN A 197 -15.01 5.31 12.44
C GLN A 197 -13.92 4.92 11.45
N PHE A 198 -13.36 3.73 11.63
CA PHE A 198 -12.29 3.22 10.78
C PHE A 198 -12.84 2.34 9.67
N TYR A 199 -12.30 2.56 8.46
CA TYR A 199 -12.61 1.77 7.28
C TYR A 199 -11.33 1.16 6.74
N ARG A 200 -11.42 -0.07 6.24
CA ARG A 200 -10.28 -0.78 5.68
C ARG A 200 -9.82 -0.14 4.37
N SER A 201 -8.51 -0.18 4.14
CA SER A 201 -7.82 0.38 2.98
C SER A 201 -6.70 -0.56 2.54
N VAL A 202 -6.37 -0.55 1.24
CA VAL A 202 -5.19 -1.29 0.76
C VAL A 202 -3.95 -0.54 1.23
N PRO A 203 -3.05 -1.17 2.01
CA PRO A 203 -1.83 -0.51 2.45
C PRO A 203 -0.99 -0.12 1.24
N SER A 204 -0.55 1.14 1.20
CA SER A 204 0.21 1.67 0.06
C SER A 204 1.53 0.92 -0.24
N ASN A 205 2.11 0.27 0.77
CA ASN A 205 3.32 -0.55 0.66
C ASN A 205 3.04 -2.06 0.43
N GLY A 206 1.77 -2.47 0.39
CA GLY A 206 1.34 -3.86 0.19
C GLY A 206 1.61 -4.81 1.36
N LYS A 207 1.94 -4.31 2.56
CA LYS A 207 2.24 -5.15 3.73
C LYS A 207 1.32 -4.82 4.90
N GLY A 208 0.88 -5.85 5.62
CA GLY A 208 -0.01 -5.71 6.78
C GLY A 208 -1.40 -5.23 6.38
N ALA A 209 -2.05 -4.48 7.27
CA ALA A 209 -3.36 -3.88 7.02
C ALA A 209 -3.36 -2.37 7.31
N GLU A 210 -4.20 -1.61 6.62
CA GLU A 210 -4.37 -0.17 6.82
C GLU A 210 -5.85 0.14 7.11
N LEU A 211 -6.09 0.97 8.12
CA LEU A 211 -7.41 1.54 8.42
C LEU A 211 -7.35 3.06 8.34
N ILE A 212 -8.37 3.68 7.76
CA ILE A 212 -8.50 5.14 7.63
C ILE A 212 -9.76 5.59 8.35
N SER A 213 -9.65 6.60 9.22
CA SER A 213 -10.82 7.21 9.84
C SER A 213 -11.62 8.04 8.83
N TRP A 214 -12.94 7.89 8.83
CA TRP A 214 -13.84 8.67 7.98
C TRP A 214 -15.16 9.01 8.69
N GLN A 215 -15.76 10.19 8.51
CA GLN A 215 -15.36 11.32 7.66
C GLN A 215 -14.03 11.99 8.07
N PRO A 216 -13.36 12.74 7.17
CA PRO A 216 -12.15 13.47 7.54
C PRO A 216 -12.42 14.46 8.66
N LEU A 217 -11.50 14.52 9.61
CA LEU A 217 -11.41 15.60 10.59
C LEU A 217 -11.02 16.89 9.88
N ASN A 218 -11.36 18.02 10.48
CA ASN A 218 -11.03 19.34 9.96
C ASN A 218 -10.20 20.15 10.97
N TYR A 219 -9.45 21.10 10.45
CA TYR A 219 -8.71 22.10 11.22
C TYR A 219 -8.77 23.43 10.46
N THR A 220 -9.25 24.48 11.10
CA THR A 220 -9.41 25.79 10.46
C THR A 220 -8.37 26.78 11.00
N GLU A 221 -7.62 27.41 10.11
CA GLU A 221 -6.64 28.46 10.43
C GLU A 221 -6.76 29.58 9.39
N ASN A 222 -6.84 30.84 9.85
CA ASN A 222 -6.97 32.02 8.98
C ASN A 222 -8.10 31.90 7.95
N GLY A 223 -9.24 31.35 8.35
CA GLY A 223 -10.40 31.14 7.47
C GLY A 223 -10.27 29.99 6.45
N GLN A 224 -9.16 29.25 6.44
CA GLN A 224 -8.97 28.09 5.58
C GLN A 224 -9.12 26.79 6.35
N THR A 225 -9.85 25.83 5.78
CA THR A 225 -10.08 24.52 6.39
C THR A 225 -9.17 23.46 5.77
N TYR A 226 -8.50 22.71 6.63
CA TYR A 226 -7.57 21.63 6.32
C TYR A 226 -8.16 20.30 6.77
N TYR A 227 -8.35 19.37 5.84
CA TYR A 227 -8.95 18.07 6.14
C TYR A 227 -7.87 16.98 6.30
N TYR A 228 -8.07 16.11 7.28
CA TYR A 228 -7.15 15.01 7.57
C TYR A 228 -7.88 13.81 8.17
N SER A 229 -7.27 12.63 8.11
CA SER A 229 -7.76 11.42 8.74
C SER A 229 -6.66 10.79 9.59
N ILE A 230 -7.05 10.12 10.67
CA ILE A 230 -6.18 9.22 11.41
C ILE A 230 -6.09 7.91 10.64
N VAL A 231 -4.88 7.40 10.49
CA VAL A 231 -4.60 6.12 9.82
C VAL A 231 -3.92 5.17 10.79
N LEU A 232 -4.46 3.97 10.93
CA LEU A 232 -3.83 2.88 11.67
C LEU A 232 -3.15 1.95 10.68
N THR A 233 -1.84 1.76 10.84
CA THR A 233 -1.09 0.73 10.11
C THR A 233 -0.85 -0.44 11.05
N LEU A 234 -1.28 -1.63 10.64
CA LEU A 234 -1.18 -2.87 11.40
C LEU A 234 -0.11 -3.75 10.75
N SER A 235 0.83 -4.24 11.55
CA SER A 235 1.93 -5.07 11.06
C SER A 235 2.35 -6.13 12.07
N ILE A 236 2.96 -7.20 11.59
CA ILE A 236 3.62 -8.20 12.44
C ILE A 236 5.13 -7.93 12.46
N ILE A 237 5.71 -7.96 13.65
CA ILE A 237 7.14 -7.92 13.89
C ILE A 237 7.55 -9.20 14.63
N LEU A 238 8.57 -9.89 14.10
CA LEU A 238 9.24 -10.97 14.82
C LEU A 238 10.52 -10.42 15.45
N GLU A 239 10.68 -10.61 16.74
CA GLU A 239 11.90 -10.25 17.46
C GLU A 239 12.65 -11.52 17.90
N PRO A 240 13.97 -11.60 17.65
CA PRO A 240 14.78 -12.71 18.14
C PRO A 240 14.61 -12.93 19.64
N GLY A 241 14.36 -14.18 20.05
CA GLY A 241 14.19 -14.54 21.46
C GLY A 241 12.79 -14.36 22.03
N LEU A 242 11.84 -13.71 21.32
CA LEU A 242 10.44 -13.71 21.70
C LEU A 242 9.72 -14.92 21.09
N PRO A 243 9.01 -15.75 21.89
CA PRO A 243 8.32 -16.95 21.39
C PRO A 243 6.96 -16.67 20.75
N TYR A 244 6.58 -15.39 20.61
CA TYR A 244 5.30 -14.96 20.04
C TYR A 244 5.52 -13.83 19.02
N PRO A 245 4.64 -13.71 18.00
CA PRO A 245 4.68 -12.58 17.09
C PRO A 245 4.16 -11.34 17.80
N ARG A 246 4.78 -10.20 17.53
CA ARG A 246 4.33 -8.90 18.01
C ARG A 246 3.48 -8.23 16.95
N PHE A 247 2.28 -7.78 17.31
CA PHE A 247 1.39 -7.01 16.44
C PHE A 247 1.54 -5.53 16.77
N ASP A 248 2.06 -4.75 15.83
CA ASP A 248 2.24 -3.31 16.00
C ASP A 248 1.10 -2.55 15.31
N ILE A 249 0.43 -1.68 16.06
CA ILE A 249 -0.57 -0.72 15.59
C ILE A 249 0.06 0.67 15.65
N THR A 250 0.35 1.24 14.48
CA THR A 250 0.99 2.55 14.34
C THR A 250 -0.02 3.59 13.86
N PRO A 251 -0.45 4.55 14.70
CA PRO A 251 -1.27 5.66 14.27
C PRO A 251 -0.45 6.72 13.53
N SER A 252 -1.03 7.31 12.49
CA SER A 252 -0.44 8.38 11.69
C SER A 252 -1.52 9.32 11.15
N ILE A 253 -1.13 10.45 10.55
CA ILE A 253 -2.06 11.37 9.89
C ILE A 253 -1.93 11.28 8.38
N ARG A 254 -3.07 11.06 7.71
CA ARG A 254 -3.22 11.27 6.26
C ARG A 254 -3.88 12.61 6.01
N ARG A 255 -3.16 13.49 5.31
CA ARG A 255 -3.62 14.85 4.97
C ARG A 255 -4.31 14.80 3.62
N TRP A 256 -5.42 15.49 3.49
CA TRP A 256 -6.19 15.55 2.24
C TRP A 256 -5.97 16.90 1.55
N LEU A 257 -6.14 16.93 0.23
CA LEU A 257 -6.31 18.20 -0.47
C LEU A 257 -7.64 18.79 -0.02
N SER A 258 -7.60 20.03 0.46
CA SER A 258 -8.76 20.67 1.08
C SER A 258 -9.03 22.07 0.55
N ILE A 259 -8.02 22.72 -0.03
CA ILE A 259 -8.10 24.10 -0.50
C ILE A 259 -8.27 24.08 -2.02
N ASN A 260 -9.18 24.92 -2.50
CA ASN A 260 -9.40 25.14 -3.93
C ASN A 260 -8.08 25.62 -4.58
N ASP A 261 -7.90 25.34 -5.86
CA ASP A 261 -6.68 25.67 -6.61
C ASP A 261 -5.39 24.99 -6.11
N CYS A 262 -5.50 23.97 -5.26
CA CYS A 262 -4.37 23.12 -4.91
C CYS A 262 -3.80 22.46 -6.17
N LYS A 263 -2.54 22.77 -6.49
CA LYS A 263 -1.88 22.16 -7.66
C LYS A 263 -1.30 20.80 -7.28
N LEU A 264 -1.66 19.77 -8.04
CA LEU A 264 -0.89 18.54 -8.08
C LEU A 264 0.54 18.86 -8.51
N SER A 265 1.52 18.14 -7.96
CA SER A 265 2.91 18.35 -8.38
C SER A 265 3.13 17.73 -9.75
N ASN A 266 3.72 18.50 -10.67
CA ASN A 266 3.90 18.11 -12.08
C ASN A 266 4.60 16.76 -12.28
N ASN A 267 5.44 16.33 -11.33
CA ASN A 267 6.21 15.09 -11.42
C ASN A 267 5.73 13.98 -10.48
N HIS A 268 4.82 14.26 -9.54
CA HIS A 268 4.43 13.31 -8.50
C HIS A 268 2.92 13.31 -8.27
N GLY A 269 2.17 12.74 -9.22
CA GLY A 269 0.73 12.51 -9.05
C GLY A 269 0.36 11.94 -7.67
N SER A 270 -0.79 12.31 -7.12
CA SER A 270 -1.25 11.94 -5.77
C SER A 270 -2.09 10.68 -5.73
N ASN A 271 -2.21 10.07 -4.56
CA ASN A 271 -3.15 8.96 -4.38
C ASN A 271 -4.52 9.54 -4.05
N ALA A 272 -5.57 8.99 -4.63
CA ALA A 272 -6.97 9.22 -4.28
C ALA A 272 -7.51 7.96 -3.61
N TYR A 273 -8.22 8.15 -2.52
CA TYR A 273 -8.87 7.09 -1.76
C TYR A 273 -10.37 7.24 -2.00
N ILE A 274 -10.96 6.24 -2.65
CA ILE A 274 -12.37 6.21 -3.00
C ILE A 274 -13.05 5.24 -2.05
N ARG A 275 -13.90 5.78 -1.17
CA ARG A 275 -14.76 5.00 -0.29
C ARG A 275 -16.00 4.62 -1.06
N ALA A 276 -16.09 3.35 -1.42
CA ALA A 276 -17.25 2.82 -2.11
C ALA A 276 -18.05 1.88 -1.20
N LYS A 277 -19.38 2.01 -1.23
CA LYS A 277 -20.30 0.96 -0.78
C LYS A 277 -20.31 -0.08 -1.88
N LEU A 278 -19.60 -1.15 -1.63
CA LEU A 278 -19.42 -2.20 -2.61
C LEU A 278 -20.55 -3.21 -2.32
N ASN A 279 -21.67 -3.08 -3.06
CA ASN A 279 -22.84 -3.98 -2.98
C ASN A 279 -22.56 -5.26 -3.78
N TRP A 280 -21.81 -6.19 -3.18
CA TRP A 280 -21.46 -7.47 -3.84
C TRP A 280 -22.28 -8.66 -3.34
N GLY A 281 -23.31 -8.42 -2.53
CA GLY A 281 -24.22 -9.44 -1.99
C GLY A 281 -23.68 -10.13 -0.73
N LYS A 282 -24.57 -10.88 -0.05
CA LYS A 282 -24.31 -11.53 1.25
C LYS A 282 -23.13 -12.52 1.27
N GLY A 283 -22.73 -13.05 0.12
CA GLY A 283 -21.54 -13.90 -0.01
C GLY A 283 -20.21 -13.12 -0.01
N LEU A 284 -20.28 -11.81 -0.29
CA LEU A 284 -19.14 -10.88 -0.38
C LEU A 284 -19.13 -9.78 0.70
N ASN A 285 -20.11 -9.79 1.59
CA ASN A 285 -20.21 -8.91 2.74
C ASN A 285 -21.36 -9.47 3.58
N PRO A 286 -21.15 -10.43 4.50
CA PRO A 286 -22.26 -11.07 5.23
C PRO A 286 -23.12 -10.06 6.01
N ASP A 287 -22.55 -8.89 6.30
CA ASP A 287 -23.25 -7.77 6.94
C ASP A 287 -23.72 -6.67 5.97
N ASP A 288 -23.43 -6.71 4.66
CA ASP A 288 -23.70 -5.63 3.68
C ASP A 288 -23.12 -4.24 4.06
N LEU A 289 -22.25 -4.17 5.07
CA LEU A 289 -21.99 -2.92 5.80
C LEU A 289 -20.55 -2.41 5.79
N THR A 290 -19.54 -3.14 5.30
CA THR A 290 -18.17 -2.61 5.30
C THR A 290 -17.80 -1.91 4.00
N GLU A 291 -18.03 -0.59 3.97
CA GLU A 291 -17.37 0.32 3.03
C GLU A 291 -15.85 0.12 3.08
N TYR A 292 -15.20 0.18 1.91
CA TYR A 292 -13.76 -0.04 1.76
C TYR A 292 -13.15 1.07 0.90
N PHE A 293 -11.89 1.42 1.18
CA PHE A 293 -11.15 2.39 0.39
C PHE A 293 -10.35 1.74 -0.74
N ILE A 294 -10.70 2.08 -1.97
CA ILE A 294 -9.91 1.80 -3.16
C ILE A 294 -8.88 2.91 -3.34
N ASN A 295 -7.63 2.55 -3.56
CA ASN A 295 -6.55 3.51 -3.80
C ASN A 295 -6.22 3.59 -5.30
N CYS A 296 -6.48 4.75 -5.87
CA CYS A 296 -6.16 5.10 -7.25
C CYS A 296 -5.10 6.20 -7.28
N ARG A 297 -4.31 6.29 -8.34
CA ARG A 297 -3.37 7.40 -8.49
C ARG A 297 -3.94 8.42 -9.48
N MET A 298 -3.84 9.70 -9.14
CA MET A 298 -4.19 10.84 -9.97
C MET A 298 -2.90 11.56 -10.38
N VAL A 299 -2.72 11.82 -11.67
CA VAL A 299 -1.53 12.43 -12.27
C VAL A 299 -1.91 13.65 -13.10
N LEU A 300 -0.94 14.51 -13.42
CA LEU A 300 -1.13 15.56 -14.42
C LEU A 300 -0.68 15.05 -15.78
N LYS A 301 -1.59 15.01 -16.76
CA LYS A 301 -1.30 14.72 -18.17
C LYS A 301 -1.58 15.97 -19.00
N LYS A 302 -0.58 16.49 -19.71
CA LYS A 302 -0.67 17.75 -20.47
C LYS A 302 -1.25 18.93 -19.66
N GLY A 303 -0.90 18.99 -18.37
CA GLY A 303 -1.37 20.04 -17.46
C GLY A 303 -2.77 19.83 -16.85
N LEU A 304 -3.49 18.79 -17.26
CA LEU A 304 -4.81 18.46 -16.73
C LEU A 304 -4.74 17.28 -15.76
N ALA A 305 -5.53 17.33 -14.69
CA ALA A 305 -5.71 16.19 -13.80
C ALA A 305 -6.25 15.00 -14.60
N ASN A 306 -5.76 13.81 -14.31
CA ASN A 306 -6.25 12.58 -14.92
C ASN A 306 -5.96 11.43 -13.96
N TRP A 307 -6.73 10.35 -14.05
CA TRP A 307 -6.34 9.10 -13.42
C TRP A 307 -5.05 8.58 -14.08
N ASP A 308 -4.15 8.03 -13.27
CA ASP A 308 -2.95 7.35 -13.75
C ASP A 308 -3.36 6.22 -14.70
N GLU A 309 -2.50 5.96 -15.69
CA GLU A 309 -2.75 5.11 -16.87
C GLU A 309 -3.58 3.84 -16.59
N ASN A 310 -4.42 3.48 -17.57
CA ASN A 310 -5.29 2.30 -17.66
C ASN A 310 -6.39 2.19 -16.58
N LEU A 311 -6.15 2.76 -15.40
CA LEU A 311 -7.06 2.72 -14.27
C LEU A 311 -8.29 3.61 -14.48
N GLY A 312 -8.14 4.80 -15.07
CA GLY A 312 -9.27 5.69 -15.36
C GLY A 312 -10.28 5.09 -16.34
N GLU A 313 -9.79 4.47 -17.42
CA GLU A 313 -10.63 3.77 -18.39
C GLU A 313 -11.30 2.54 -17.79
N LEU A 314 -10.56 1.79 -16.96
CA LEU A 314 -11.10 0.66 -16.22
C LEU A 314 -12.19 1.08 -15.22
N LEU A 315 -11.97 2.16 -14.48
CA LEU A 315 -12.94 2.71 -13.51
C LEU A 315 -14.22 3.20 -14.20
N ALA A 316 -14.11 3.85 -15.36
CA ALA A 316 -15.25 4.28 -16.16
C ALA A 316 -16.05 3.07 -16.68
N LYS A 317 -15.37 2.02 -17.15
CA LYS A 317 -16.02 0.77 -17.60
C LYS A 317 -16.74 0.01 -16.48
N LEU A 318 -16.27 0.15 -15.24
CA LEU A 318 -16.87 -0.49 -14.06
C LEU A 318 -17.95 0.37 -13.37
N ASP A 319 -18.23 1.56 -13.89
CA ASP A 319 -19.18 2.54 -13.30
C ASP A 319 -18.89 2.85 -11.82
N ILE A 320 -17.61 2.78 -11.41
CA ILE A 320 -17.18 3.01 -10.02
C ILE A 320 -16.99 4.51 -9.75
N ILE A 321 -16.55 5.26 -10.76
CA ILE A 321 -16.33 6.70 -10.67
C ILE A 321 -16.93 7.36 -11.91
N SER A 322 -18.00 8.14 -11.70
CA SER A 322 -18.53 9.07 -12.69
C SER A 322 -17.83 10.43 -12.63
N ASN A 323 -17.19 10.76 -11.50
CA ASN A 323 -16.58 12.06 -11.28
C ASN A 323 -15.28 12.28 -12.08
N ASN A 324 -15.23 13.42 -12.74
CA ASN A 324 -14.09 13.90 -13.50
C ASN A 324 -12.94 14.31 -12.56
N PRO A 325 -11.69 13.80 -12.74
CA PRO A 325 -10.54 14.19 -11.91
C PRO A 325 -10.34 15.71 -11.78
N GLN A 326 -10.69 16.45 -12.83
CA GLN A 326 -10.59 17.90 -12.90
C GLN A 326 -11.60 18.58 -11.98
N GLU A 327 -12.84 18.08 -11.93
CA GLU A 327 -13.89 18.59 -11.03
C GLU A 327 -13.53 18.31 -9.57
N ILE A 328 -13.05 17.09 -9.28
CA ILE A 328 -12.58 16.72 -7.94
C ILE A 328 -11.42 17.63 -7.51
N LEU A 329 -10.48 17.93 -8.40
CA LEU A 329 -9.35 18.80 -8.05
C LEU A 329 -9.75 20.28 -7.89
N ALA A 330 -10.76 20.73 -8.64
CA ALA A 330 -11.28 22.10 -8.54
C ALA A 330 -11.98 22.36 -7.20
N ASN A 331 -12.70 21.36 -6.67
CA ASN A 331 -13.31 21.42 -5.34
C ASN A 331 -13.10 20.10 -4.57
N PRO A 332 -11.90 19.88 -4.00
CA PRO A 332 -11.58 18.60 -3.35
C PRO A 332 -12.38 18.37 -2.06
N SER A 333 -12.90 19.45 -1.46
CA SER A 333 -13.66 19.37 -0.21
C SER A 333 -15.08 18.82 -0.39
N SER A 334 -15.75 19.12 -1.50
CA SER A 334 -17.09 18.57 -1.78
C SER A 334 -17.05 17.06 -1.99
N ALA A 335 -15.97 16.58 -2.62
CA ALA A 335 -15.77 15.16 -2.92
C ALA A 335 -15.70 14.26 -1.66
N PHE A 336 -15.47 14.82 -0.47
CA PHE A 336 -15.53 14.03 0.77
C PHE A 336 -16.95 13.56 1.13
N ASN A 337 -17.97 14.31 0.71
CA ASN A 337 -19.38 14.07 1.04
C ASN A 337 -20.17 13.49 -0.14
N ASP A 338 -19.78 13.82 -1.37
CA ASP A 338 -20.39 13.27 -2.59
C ASP A 338 -20.17 11.75 -2.65
N LYS A 339 -21.08 11.01 -3.32
CA LYS A 339 -20.93 9.57 -3.53
C LYS A 339 -20.39 9.30 -4.94
N PRO A 340 -19.30 8.50 -5.09
CA PRO A 340 -18.50 7.89 -4.02
C PRO A 340 -17.68 8.92 -3.24
N ASN A 341 -17.37 8.67 -1.96
CA ASN A 341 -16.58 9.62 -1.17
C ASN A 341 -15.12 9.52 -1.58
N ILE A 342 -14.53 10.61 -2.06
CA ILE A 342 -13.16 10.63 -2.60
C ILE A 342 -12.30 11.59 -1.79
N GLY A 343 -11.15 11.11 -1.33
CA GLY A 343 -10.11 11.95 -0.74
C GLY A 343 -8.79 11.88 -1.51
N ILE A 344 -8.32 13.02 -2.02
CA ILE A 344 -6.99 13.11 -2.65
C ILE A 344 -5.95 13.42 -1.59
N THR A 345 -4.88 12.63 -1.50
CA THR A 345 -3.82 12.86 -0.52
C THR A 345 -3.01 14.11 -0.85
N TYR A 346 -2.81 14.95 0.15
CA TYR A 346 -1.84 16.04 0.11
C TYR A 346 -0.42 15.47 0.24
N LYS A 347 0.49 15.93 -0.64
CA LYS A 347 1.92 15.59 -0.61
C LYS A 347 2.75 16.79 -0.23
N GLU A 348 3.89 16.53 0.41
CA GLU A 348 4.85 17.59 0.71
C GLU A 348 5.33 18.25 -0.59
N GLY A 349 5.41 19.58 -0.60
CA GLY A 349 5.73 20.37 -1.78
C GLY A 349 4.53 20.86 -2.59
N MET A 350 3.30 20.40 -2.29
CA MET A 350 2.08 21.00 -2.84
C MET A 350 1.83 22.39 -2.25
N LYS A 351 1.12 23.24 -3.01
CA LYS A 351 0.72 24.59 -2.59
C LYS A 351 -0.80 24.73 -2.66
N PRO A 352 -1.43 25.48 -1.74
CA PRO A 352 -0.86 26.00 -0.48
C PRO A 352 -0.40 24.88 0.47
N LYS A 353 0.45 25.24 1.45
CA LYS A 353 0.99 24.26 2.41
C LYS A 353 -0.11 23.80 3.36
N HIS A 354 -0.24 22.48 3.54
CA HIS A 354 -1.15 21.92 4.54
C HIS A 354 -0.66 22.24 5.97
N LYS A 355 -1.55 22.79 6.82
CA LYS A 355 -1.20 23.25 8.16
C LYS A 355 -1.17 22.15 9.22
N VAL A 356 -1.89 21.06 8.99
CA VAL A 356 -1.78 19.86 9.84
C VAL A 356 -0.44 19.15 9.59
N ALA A 357 0.23 18.77 10.68
CA ALA A 357 1.46 17.97 10.67
C ALA A 357 1.20 16.48 10.32
N LYS A 358 2.25 15.68 10.18
CA LYS A 358 2.14 14.25 9.82
C LYS A 358 1.93 13.31 11.01
N GLY A 359 2.24 13.76 12.22
CA GLY A 359 2.21 12.94 13.43
C GLY A 359 0.93 13.14 14.22
N VAL A 360 0.42 12.07 14.84
CA VAL A 360 -0.65 12.14 15.83
C VAL A 360 -0.03 12.57 17.16
N PRO A 361 -0.60 13.57 17.87
CA PRO A 361 -0.12 13.96 19.19
C PRO A 361 -0.06 12.78 20.17
N THR A 362 0.89 12.80 21.11
CA THR A 362 1.08 11.71 22.07
C THR A 362 -0.16 11.46 22.94
N VAL A 363 -0.85 12.53 23.36
CA VAL A 363 -2.08 12.43 24.17
C VAL A 363 -3.20 11.74 23.38
N ASN A 364 -3.42 12.17 22.14
CA ASN A 364 -4.42 11.58 21.23
C ASN A 364 -4.08 10.13 20.88
N THR A 365 -2.80 9.84 20.72
CA THR A 365 -2.30 8.47 20.53
C THR A 365 -2.64 7.61 21.74
N ASP A 366 -2.35 8.06 22.96
CA ASP A 366 -2.67 7.31 24.18
C ASP A 366 -4.18 7.07 24.35
N GLN A 367 -5.00 8.10 24.11
CA GLN A 367 -6.46 8.00 24.16
C GLN A 367 -6.99 6.97 23.15
N LEU A 368 -6.50 7.02 21.91
CA LEU A 368 -6.91 6.09 20.86
C LEU A 368 -6.45 4.66 21.15
N LEU A 369 -5.21 4.48 21.58
CA LEU A 369 -4.65 3.15 21.85
C LEU A 369 -5.32 2.47 23.05
N LYS A 370 -5.74 3.21 24.09
CA LYS A 370 -6.54 2.66 25.20
C LYS A 370 -7.89 2.11 24.74
N GLN A 371 -8.57 2.81 23.83
CA GLN A 371 -9.82 2.33 23.26
C GLN A 371 -9.61 1.09 22.38
N ILE A 372 -8.54 1.08 21.57
CA ILE A 372 -8.16 -0.09 20.77
C ILE A 372 -7.87 -1.30 21.67
N ASP A 373 -7.14 -1.11 22.77
CA ASP A 373 -6.86 -2.16 23.76
C ASP A 373 -8.15 -2.75 24.34
N ASN A 374 -9.09 -1.89 24.76
CA ASN A 374 -10.40 -2.34 25.26
C ASN A 374 -11.18 -3.18 24.24
N VAL A 375 -11.09 -2.86 22.94
CA VAL A 375 -11.78 -3.61 21.87
C VAL A 375 -11.12 -4.97 21.62
N LEU A 376 -9.79 -5.03 21.73
CA LEU A 376 -9.00 -6.21 21.38
C LEU A 376 -8.70 -7.11 22.58
N THR A 377 -9.04 -6.66 23.79
CA THR A 377 -8.70 -7.34 25.05
C THR A 377 -9.19 -8.79 25.10
N GLU A 378 -10.23 -9.16 24.34
CA GLU A 378 -10.75 -10.53 24.29
C GLU A 378 -9.68 -11.56 23.89
N TYR A 379 -8.85 -11.25 22.89
CA TYR A 379 -7.87 -12.17 22.31
C TYR A 379 -6.42 -11.68 22.38
N PHE A 380 -6.24 -10.39 22.63
CA PHE A 380 -4.93 -9.75 22.65
C PHE A 380 -4.64 -9.16 24.01
N GLU A 381 -3.37 -9.14 24.37
CA GLU A 381 -2.88 -8.39 25.53
C GLU A 381 -1.78 -7.41 25.09
N PRO A 382 -1.72 -6.23 25.71
CA PRO A 382 -0.71 -5.22 25.40
C PRO A 382 0.67 -5.65 25.86
N ILE A 383 1.66 -5.39 25.00
CA ILE A 383 3.09 -5.50 25.34
C ILE A 383 3.56 -4.12 25.72
N TYR A 384 3.81 -3.92 27.02
CA TYR A 384 4.40 -2.68 27.50
C TYR A 384 5.90 -2.69 27.26
N CYS A 385 6.35 -2.09 26.15
CA CYS A 385 7.77 -1.86 25.93
C CYS A 385 8.29 -0.85 26.96
N GLN A 386 9.23 -1.27 27.83
CA GLN A 386 9.98 -0.34 28.66
C GLN A 386 10.89 0.50 27.76
N ARG A 387 10.73 1.83 27.78
CA ARG A 387 11.59 2.72 26.98
C ARG A 387 12.97 2.80 27.62
N GLN A 388 14.03 2.66 26.81
CA GLN A 388 15.32 3.26 27.14
C GLN A 388 15.15 4.78 27.15
N ASN A 389 15.55 5.41 28.25
CA ASN A 389 15.45 6.85 28.46
C ASN A 389 16.26 7.62 27.41
N SER A 390 15.64 8.04 26.30
CA SER A 390 16.19 9.11 25.49
C SER A 390 15.75 10.45 26.08
N LYS A 391 16.71 11.34 26.35
CA LYS A 391 16.46 12.70 26.84
C LYS A 391 15.65 13.45 25.78
N THR A 392 14.32 13.48 25.91
CA THR A 392 13.46 14.38 25.13
C THR A 392 13.32 15.71 25.86
N SER A 393 13.43 16.81 25.11
CA SER A 393 13.23 18.18 25.58
C SER A 393 11.89 18.35 26.32
N LYS A 394 11.93 19.03 27.48
CA LYS A 394 10.82 19.19 28.44
C LYS A 394 9.83 20.33 28.07
N GLN A 395 9.38 20.41 26.83
CA GLN A 395 8.33 21.37 26.48
C GLN A 395 6.97 20.66 26.46
N PRO A 396 6.04 21.01 27.37
CA PRO A 396 4.70 20.48 27.34
C PRO A 396 3.93 21.17 26.21
N SER A 397 3.87 20.56 25.03
CA SER A 397 3.08 21.09 23.92
C SER A 397 1.59 20.86 24.17
N GLN A 398 0.87 21.91 24.52
CA GLN A 398 -0.53 22.04 24.13
C GLN A 398 -0.60 22.13 22.59
N PHE A 399 -1.77 21.83 22.02
CA PHE A 399 -2.03 21.87 20.58
C PHE A 399 -1.44 23.14 19.90
N PHE A 400 -0.89 22.97 18.70
CA PHE A 400 -0.63 24.03 17.71
C PHE A 400 0.44 25.11 17.95
N ASP A 401 1.21 25.12 19.03
CA ASP A 401 2.23 26.17 19.26
C ASP A 401 3.64 25.92 18.70
N LEU A 402 3.78 25.01 17.74
CA LEU A 402 4.93 25.08 16.85
C LEU A 402 4.48 25.79 15.57
N LYS A 403 4.65 27.13 15.56
CA LYS A 403 5.14 27.78 14.33
C LYS A 403 6.21 26.82 13.80
N LYS A 404 5.98 26.26 12.60
CA LYS A 404 7.03 25.55 11.87
C LYS A 404 8.23 26.49 11.98
N PRO A 405 9.39 26.07 12.53
CA PRO A 405 10.52 26.98 12.68
C PRO A 405 10.65 27.68 11.34
N GLU A 406 10.60 29.01 11.36
CA GLU A 406 10.91 29.81 10.19
C GLU A 406 12.33 29.37 9.85
N ASN A 407 12.44 28.46 8.88
CA ASN A 407 13.72 27.96 8.43
C ASN A 407 14.42 29.15 7.78
N ASN A 408 15.10 29.96 8.57
CA ASN A 408 16.38 30.55 8.19
C ASN A 408 17.41 29.42 8.26
N PHE A 409 17.24 28.42 7.40
CA PHE A 409 18.31 27.50 7.01
C PHE A 409 18.79 27.92 5.63
N ASP A 410 19.24 29.18 5.53
CA ASP A 410 20.16 29.65 4.50
C ASP A 410 21.62 29.51 4.94
N GLU A 411 21.89 28.67 5.96
CA GLU A 411 23.24 28.17 6.19
C GLU A 411 23.38 26.76 5.59
N PRO A 412 24.16 26.60 4.51
CA PRO A 412 24.49 25.29 3.99
C PRO A 412 25.39 24.55 4.98
N LEU A 413 24.80 23.62 5.74
CA LEU A 413 25.57 22.54 6.37
C LEU A 413 26.24 21.74 5.25
N TYR A 414 27.56 21.90 5.15
CA TYR A 414 28.50 21.43 4.12
C TYR A 414 28.56 22.27 2.82
N LYS A 415 29.39 23.33 2.84
CA LYS A 415 30.24 23.64 1.68
C LYS A 415 31.15 22.43 1.45
N LYS A 416 30.82 21.54 0.51
CA LYS A 416 31.84 20.76 -0.18
C LYS A 416 32.86 21.78 -0.69
N LYS A 417 34.11 21.74 -0.20
CA LYS A 417 35.21 22.47 -0.84
C LYS A 417 35.14 22.12 -2.32
N ALA A 418 35.03 23.14 -3.18
CA ALA A 418 35.14 22.94 -4.61
C ALA A 418 36.42 22.14 -4.87
N GLU A 419 36.28 20.99 -5.53
CA GLU A 419 37.44 20.25 -6.00
C GLU A 419 38.23 21.20 -6.90
N THR A 420 39.43 21.59 -6.48
CA THR A 420 40.35 22.30 -7.38
C THR A 420 40.58 21.45 -8.64
N GLU A 421 40.81 22.08 -9.77
CA GLU A 421 41.13 21.41 -11.05
C GLU A 421 42.20 20.32 -10.91
N LYS A 422 43.16 20.53 -9.99
CA LYS A 422 44.20 19.56 -9.63
C LYS A 422 43.64 18.27 -9.00
N THR A 423 42.65 18.38 -8.12
CA THR A 423 41.97 17.20 -7.53
C THR A 423 41.12 16.44 -8.53
N PHE A 424 40.48 17.14 -9.48
CA PHE A 424 39.71 16.49 -10.55
C PHE A 424 40.61 15.71 -11.53
N GLU A 425 41.74 16.31 -11.95
CA GLU A 425 42.78 15.68 -12.78
C GLU A 425 43.35 14.40 -12.15
N VAL A 426 43.67 14.43 -10.85
CA VAL A 426 44.20 13.28 -10.12
C VAL A 426 43.16 12.15 -10.03
N THR A 427 41.89 12.50 -9.80
CA THR A 427 40.80 11.52 -9.71
C THR A 427 40.56 10.85 -11.05
N LYS A 428 40.57 11.62 -12.15
CA LYS A 428 40.44 11.12 -13.53
C LYS A 428 41.61 10.21 -13.94
N LYS A 429 42.85 10.56 -13.56
CA LYS A 429 44.04 9.69 -13.78
C LYS A 429 43.94 8.38 -13.01
N ASN A 430 43.43 8.40 -11.78
CA ASN A 430 43.27 7.21 -10.95
C ASN A 430 42.16 6.27 -11.48
N GLU A 431 41.05 6.83 -11.97
CA GLU A 431 40.01 6.04 -12.63
C GLU A 431 40.49 5.41 -13.94
N PHE A 432 41.27 6.15 -14.74
CA PHE A 432 41.89 5.60 -15.95
C PHE A 432 42.86 4.44 -15.65
N LYS A 433 43.68 4.57 -14.60
CA LYS A 433 44.57 3.48 -14.14
C LYS A 433 43.77 2.26 -13.65
N LYS A 434 42.66 2.45 -12.92
CA LYS A 434 41.77 1.36 -12.51
C LYS A 434 41.11 0.65 -13.70
N LYS A 435 40.62 1.40 -14.71
CA LYS A 435 40.06 0.81 -15.94
C LYS A 435 41.11 0.01 -16.73
N LYS A 436 42.33 0.53 -16.89
CA LYS A 436 43.44 -0.22 -17.55
C LYS A 436 43.81 -1.49 -16.80
N LYS A 437 43.82 -1.49 -15.46
CA LYS A 437 44.04 -2.72 -14.66
C LYS A 437 42.94 -3.75 -14.91
N LYS A 438 41.66 -3.36 -14.86
CA LYS A 438 40.53 -4.28 -15.13
C LYS A 438 40.59 -4.91 -16.53
N LEU A 439 40.93 -4.14 -17.56
CA LEU A 439 41.05 -4.66 -18.92
C LEU A 439 42.18 -5.69 -19.07
N LYS A 440 43.33 -5.48 -18.42
CA LYS A 440 44.44 -6.46 -18.40
C LYS A 440 44.09 -7.75 -17.63
N THR A 441 43.24 -7.68 -16.62
CA THR A 441 42.79 -8.88 -15.89
C THR A 441 41.80 -9.71 -16.70
N VAL A 442 40.96 -9.06 -17.52
CA VAL A 442 40.01 -9.73 -18.41
C VAL A 442 40.71 -10.39 -19.59
N SER A 443 41.77 -9.78 -20.13
CA SER A 443 42.53 -10.38 -21.24
C SER A 443 43.35 -11.60 -20.83
N ARG A 444 43.82 -11.67 -19.57
CA ARG A 444 44.54 -12.86 -19.05
C ARG A 444 43.65 -14.06 -18.75
N LYS A 445 42.36 -13.84 -18.46
CA LYS A 445 41.38 -14.93 -18.24
C LYS A 445 40.82 -15.54 -19.53
N LYS A 446 41.12 -14.98 -20.71
CA LYS A 446 40.70 -15.52 -22.01
C LYS A 446 41.76 -16.36 -22.71
N LEU A 447 42.94 -16.51 -22.11
CA LEU A 447 44.08 -17.28 -22.63
C LEU A 447 44.52 -18.40 -21.67
N SER A 448 43.66 -18.77 -20.72
CA SER A 448 43.84 -19.89 -19.79
C SER A 448 42.71 -20.89 -19.95
#